data_AF-A0A0D7Q8A3-F1
#
_entry.id   AF-A0A0D7Q8A3-F1
#
_cell.length_a   1.000
_cell.length_b   1.000
_cell.length_c   1.000
_cell.angle_alpha   90.00
_cell.angle_beta   90.00
_cell.angle_gamma   90.00
#
_symmetry.space_group_name_H-M   'P 1'
#
loop_
_entity.id
_entity.type
_entity.pdbx_description
1 polymer ?
#
loop_
_entity_poly.entity_id
_entity_poly.type
_entity_poly.pdbx_seq_one_letter_code
_entity_poly.pdbx_strand_id
1 'polypeptide(L)' 'MSRTEGGRKRKASGRRRSADDDTRGEGSPDDALVLIAAAATQLAGLAQRNKFRVLDHLLAMARLEADEQMRVRSRRKLS' A
#
# COMPACT_ATOMS: atom_id res chain seq x y z
N MET A 1 -10.62 -63.03 -36.77
CA MET A 1 -9.17 -62.88 -36.60
C MET A 1 -8.75 -61.52 -37.13
N SER A 2 -8.12 -60.67 -36.29
CA SER A 2 -7.24 -59.48 -36.56
C SER A 2 -7.52 -58.38 -35.51
N ARG A 3 -6.87 -58.41 -34.33
CA ARG A 3 -5.67 -57.63 -33.90
C ARG A 3 -5.90 -56.10 -33.89
N THR A 4 -6.31 -55.50 -32.76
CA THR A 4 -5.52 -54.94 -31.62
C THR A 4 -4.81 -53.60 -31.88
N GLU A 5 -5.03 -52.68 -30.93
CA GLU A 5 -4.22 -51.51 -30.55
C GLU A 5 -4.24 -50.29 -31.49
N GLY A 6 -4.28 -49.04 -31.02
CA GLY A 6 -4.12 -48.54 -29.66
C GLY A 6 -4.44 -47.04 -29.60
N GLY A 7 -4.94 -46.61 -28.44
CA GLY A 7 -5.10 -45.19 -28.14
C GLY A 7 -3.74 -44.53 -27.91
N ARG A 8 -3.54 -43.31 -28.43
CA ARG A 8 -2.55 -42.36 -27.88
C ARG A 8 -2.83 -40.90 -28.25
N LYS A 9 -3.25 -40.18 -27.22
CA LYS A 9 -2.95 -38.79 -26.80
C LYS A 9 -2.83 -37.68 -27.86
N ARG A 10 -3.76 -36.72 -27.74
CA ARG A 10 -3.69 -35.33 -28.22
C ARG A 10 -2.33 -34.68 -27.98
N LYS A 11 -1.78 -34.01 -28.99
CA LYS A 11 -0.84 -32.90 -28.82
C LYS A 11 -1.36 -31.73 -29.62
N ALA A 12 -1.94 -30.77 -28.89
CA ALA A 12 -2.14 -29.42 -29.38
C ALA A 12 -0.80 -28.90 -29.90
N SER A 13 -0.76 -28.56 -31.19
CA SER A 13 0.38 -27.91 -31.81
C SER A 13 0.56 -26.56 -31.13
N GLY A 14 1.48 -26.54 -30.16
CA GLY A 14 1.88 -25.35 -29.43
C GLY A 14 2.54 -24.37 -30.38
N ARG A 15 1.80 -23.34 -30.78
CA ARG A 15 2.38 -22.01 -30.94
C ARG A 15 2.04 -21.23 -29.69
N ARG A 16 2.66 -21.62 -28.56
CA ARG A 16 2.91 -20.65 -27.48
C ARG A 16 3.88 -19.64 -28.09
N ARG A 17 3.34 -18.62 -28.76
CA ARG A 17 4.04 -17.34 -28.82
C ARG A 17 4.22 -16.99 -27.34
N SER A 18 5.46 -17.04 -26.90
CA SER A 18 5.88 -16.55 -25.60
C SER A 18 5.41 -15.11 -25.50
N ALA A 19 4.23 -14.93 -24.90
CA ALA A 19 3.65 -13.64 -24.54
C ALA A 19 4.35 -13.12 -23.27
N ASP A 20 5.67 -13.27 -23.21
CA ASP A 20 6.48 -13.11 -22.00
C ASP A 20 7.72 -12.23 -22.26
N ASP A 21 7.91 -11.73 -23.49
CA ASP A 21 9.08 -10.91 -23.84
C ASP A 21 8.74 -9.42 -24.05
N ASP A 22 7.46 -9.07 -24.23
CA ASP A 22 7.05 -7.68 -24.50
C ASP A 22 6.80 -6.85 -23.23
N THR A 23 7.01 -7.41 -22.03
CA THR A 23 6.94 -6.66 -20.74
C THR A 23 8.25 -6.67 -19.98
N ARG A 24 9.37 -6.98 -20.64
CA ARG A 24 10.69 -6.81 -20.04
C ARG A 24 11.02 -5.33 -20.04
N GLY A 25 10.45 -4.63 -19.05
CA GLY A 25 10.62 -3.19 -18.86
C GLY A 25 12.08 -2.80 -18.98
N GLU A 26 12.32 -1.73 -19.74
CA GLU A 26 13.61 -1.08 -19.95
C GLU A 26 14.14 -0.57 -18.60
N GLY A 27 14.88 -1.40 -17.86
CA GLY A 27 15.44 -1.02 -16.57
C GLY A 27 16.21 -2.16 -15.90
N SER A 28 17.42 -1.86 -15.43
CA SER A 28 18.20 -2.80 -14.63
C SER A 28 17.52 -3.02 -13.27
N PRO A 29 17.62 -4.21 -12.66
CA PRO A 29 17.21 -4.42 -11.27
C PRO A 29 17.80 -3.38 -10.31
N ASP A 30 19.01 -2.91 -10.58
CA ASP A 30 19.67 -1.86 -9.78
C ASP A 30 18.93 -0.51 -9.88
N ASP A 31 18.39 -0.17 -11.06
CA ASP A 31 17.61 1.06 -11.26
C ASP A 31 16.31 1.02 -10.43
N ALA A 32 15.68 -0.15 -10.35
CA ALA A 32 14.50 -0.36 -9.52
C ALA A 32 14.83 -0.22 -8.02
N LEU A 33 15.98 -0.74 -7.57
CA LEU A 33 16.42 -0.58 -6.19
C LEU A 33 16.70 0.89 -5.83
N VAL A 34 17.34 1.63 -6.74
CA VAL A 34 17.58 3.08 -6.56
C VAL A 34 16.25 3.84 -6.47
N LEU A 35 15.28 3.52 -7.33
CA LEU A 35 13.95 4.13 -7.31
C LEU A 35 13.20 3.85 -6.00
N ILE A 36 13.22 2.59 -5.53
CA ILE A 36 12.58 2.19 -4.28
C ILE A 36 13.24 2.91 -3.09
N ALA A 37 14.56 3.01 -3.06
CA ALA A 37 15.29 3.71 -2.00
C ALA A 37 14.94 5.22 -1.97
N ALA A 38 14.83 5.85 -3.14
CA ALA A 38 14.41 7.24 -3.26
C ALA A 38 12.96 7.43 -2.75
N ALA A 39 12.04 6.58 -3.15
CA ALA A 39 10.65 6.61 -2.70
C ALA A 39 10.53 6.39 -1.17
N ALA A 40 11.27 5.42 -0.61
CA ALA A 40 11.29 5.15 0.82
C ALA A 40 11.81 6.35 1.63
N THR A 41 12.83 7.06 1.11
CA THR A 41 13.37 8.28 1.73
C THR A 41 12.33 9.40 1.75
N GLN A 42 11.60 9.60 0.65
CA GLN A 42 10.53 10.60 0.58
C GLN A 42 9.39 10.27 1.56
N LEU A 43 8.97 9.00 1.62
CA LEU A 43 7.96 8.53 2.56
C LEU A 43 8.41 8.71 4.02
N ALA A 44 9.68 8.43 4.34
CA ALA A 44 10.23 8.67 5.67
C ALA A 44 10.20 10.16 6.03
N GLY A 45 10.54 11.06 5.09
CA GLY A 45 10.44 12.51 5.28
C GLY A 45 9.00 12.98 5.50
N LEU A 46 8.04 12.45 4.72
CA LEU A 46 6.61 12.73 4.91
C LEU A 46 6.10 12.22 6.26
N ALA A 47 6.46 10.99 6.64
CA ALA A 47 6.11 10.43 7.93
C ALA A 47 6.70 11.27 9.07
N GLN A 48 7.96 11.68 8.98
CA GLN A 48 8.60 12.53 10.00
C GLN A 48 7.90 13.89 10.15
N ARG A 49 7.49 14.51 9.03
CA ARG A 49 6.76 15.80 9.05
C ARG A 49 5.34 15.67 9.58
N ASN A 50 4.69 14.53 9.36
CA ASN A 50 3.30 14.29 9.75
C ASN A 50 3.14 13.66 11.14
N LYS A 51 4.19 13.02 11.68
CA LYS A 51 4.17 12.23 12.93
C LYS A 51 3.60 12.97 14.15
N PHE A 52 3.62 14.30 14.15
CA PHE A 52 3.13 15.08 15.28
C PHE A 52 2.11 16.14 14.94
N ARG A 53 1.98 16.59 13.68
CA ARG A 53 1.01 17.66 13.36
C ARG A 53 -0.43 17.27 13.62
N VAL A 54 -0.80 16.03 13.27
CA VAL A 54 -2.16 15.52 13.52
C VAL A 54 -2.37 15.31 15.02
N LEU A 55 -1.37 14.78 15.72
CA LEU A 55 -1.44 14.56 17.16
C LEU A 55 -1.52 15.88 17.95
N ASP A 56 -0.71 16.87 17.57
CA ASP A 56 -0.69 18.22 18.15
C ASP A 56 -2.04 18.90 17.93
N HIS A 57 -2.62 18.77 16.74
CA HIS A 57 -3.95 19.30 16.44
C HIS A 57 -5.02 18.64 17.30
N LEU A 58 -5.03 17.31 17.40
CA LEU A 58 -5.98 16.57 18.24
C LEU A 58 -5.81 16.93 19.72
N LEU A 59 -4.58 17.10 20.20
CA LEU A 59 -4.30 17.52 21.57
C LEU A 59 -4.81 18.93 21.85
N ALA A 60 -4.66 19.87 20.90
CA ALA A 60 -5.20 21.22 21.02
C ALA A 60 -6.73 21.20 21.10
N MET A 61 -7.40 20.40 20.26
CA MET A 61 -8.86 20.24 20.29
C MET A 61 -9.33 19.62 21.62
N ALA A 62 -8.64 18.59 22.11
CA ALA A 62 -8.99 17.95 23.38
C ALA A 62 -8.87 18.90 24.58
N ARG A 63 -7.90 19.82 24.58
CA ARG A 63 -7.74 20.85 25.62
C ARG A 63 -8.90 21.84 25.60
N LEU A 64 -9.28 22.34 24.43
CA LEU A 64 -10.42 23.26 24.29
C LEU A 64 -11.73 22.63 24.78
N GLU A 65 -11.96 21.36 24.45
CA GLU A 65 -13.14 20.63 24.94
C GLU A 65 -13.12 20.51 26.47
N ALA A 66 -11.98 20.15 27.07
CA ALA A 66 -11.86 20.05 28.53
C ALA A 66 -12.15 21.39 29.23
N ASP A 67 -11.65 22.50 28.68
CA ASP A 67 -11.90 23.84 29.21
C ASP A 67 -13.40 24.21 29.13
N GLU A 68 -14.07 23.87 28.03
CA GLU A 68 -15.51 24.10 27.91
C GLU A 68 -16.31 23.24 28.88
N GLN A 69 -15.94 21.97 29.07
CA GLN A 69 -16.57 21.10 30.07
C GLN A 69 -16.42 21.66 31.49
N MET A 70 -15.25 22.19 31.83
CA MET A 70 -15.04 22.86 33.11
C MET A 70 -15.92 24.10 33.28
N ARG A 71 -16.08 24.89 32.21
CA ARG A 71 -16.95 26.08 32.18
C ARG A 71 -18.43 25.73 32.32
N VAL A 72 -18.89 24.67 31.65
CA VAL A 72 -20.27 24.16 31.78
C VAL A 72 -20.52 23.70 33.22
N ARG A 73 -19.57 22.98 33.82
CA ARG A 73 -19.70 22.52 35.22
C ARG A 73 -19.71 23.67 36.21
N SER A 74 -18.87 24.69 36.04
CA SER A 74 -18.86 25.85 36.94
C SER A 74 -20.15 26.66 36.85
N ARG A 75 -20.73 26.84 35.65
CA ARG A 75 -22.05 27.49 35.49
C ARG A 75 -23.17 26.73 36.20
N ARG A 76 -23.16 25.39 36.15
CA ARG A 76 -24.16 24.57 36.86
C ARG A 76 -24.04 24.64 38.38
N LYS A 77 -22.84 24.90 38.93
CA LYS A 77 -22.63 25.07 40.39
C LYS A 77 -23.09 26.43 40.91
N LEU A 78 -23.30 27.41 40.03
CA LEU A 78 -23.68 28.79 40.37
C LEU A 78 -25.18 29.07 40.14
N SER A 79 -25.93 28.08 39.65
CA SER A 79 -27.39 28.11 39.50
C SER A 79 -28.05 27.32 40.62
#